data_AF-A0AAU5NS03-F1
#
_entry.id   AF-A0AAU5NS03-F1
#
_cell.length_a   1.000
_cell.length_b   1.000
_cell.length_c   1.000
_cell.angle_alpha   90.00
_cell.angle_beta   90.00
_cell.angle_gamma   90.00
#
_symmetry.space_group_name_H-M   'P 1'
#
loop_
_entity.id
_entity.type
_entity.pdbx_description
1 polymer ?
#
loop_
_entity_poly.entity_id
_entity_poly.type
_entity_poly.pdbx_seq_one_letter_code
_entity_poly.pdbx_strand_id
1 'polypeptide(L)'
;MSKQELVVLGQTDEPDACCPGLLTAPLEEEQAAELAKVFKALGDPVRLRLLSMIASRAGGEVCVCDLTPAFDLSQPTISHHLKLLRQAGLIDCERRGTWVYYWLLPEMTDRLAGILTRPAGEPLTEPAEATA
;
A
#
# COMPACT_ATOMS: atom_id res chain seq x y z
N MET A 1 22.38 8.23 20.84
CA MET A 1 20.98 8.08 20.39
C MET A 1 21.04 7.35 19.06
N SER A 2 20.58 6.10 19.09
CA SER A 2 20.87 5.07 18.10
C SER A 2 20.61 5.50 16.66
N LYS A 3 21.66 5.47 15.85
CA LYS A 3 21.56 5.33 14.40
C LYS A 3 20.89 4.00 14.13
N GLN A 4 19.63 4.03 13.71
CA GLN A 4 19.03 2.87 13.05
C GLN A 4 19.43 2.97 11.58
N GLU A 5 20.37 2.10 11.20
CA GLU A 5 20.60 1.71 9.82
C GLU A 5 19.28 1.19 9.24
N LEU A 6 18.75 1.94 8.28
CA LEU A 6 17.79 1.44 7.31
C LEU A 6 18.51 0.41 6.45
N VAL A 7 18.27 -0.85 6.77
CA VAL A 7 18.64 -1.98 5.94
C VAL A 7 17.71 -1.97 4.73
N VAL A 8 18.16 -1.31 3.66
CA VAL A 8 17.62 -1.45 2.31
C VAL A 8 18.11 -2.81 1.80
N LEU A 9 17.30 -3.85 2.02
CA LEU A 9 17.51 -5.15 1.40
C LEU A 9 16.51 -5.32 0.26
N GLY A 10 17.04 -5.44 -0.95
CA GLY A 10 16.25 -5.69 -2.15
C GLY A 10 16.74 -5.03 -3.43
N GLN A 11 18.02 -4.61 -3.53
CA GLN A 11 18.63 -4.40 -4.85
C GLN A 11 19.10 -5.75 -5.39
N THR A 12 18.20 -6.42 -6.10
CA THR A 12 18.59 -7.30 -7.21
C THR A 12 18.46 -6.49 -8.48
N ASP A 13 19.61 -6.25 -9.11
CA ASP A 13 19.82 -5.66 -10.44
C ASP A 13 19.27 -6.57 -11.56
N GLU A 14 18.00 -6.99 -11.48
CA GLU A 14 17.34 -7.80 -12.50
C GLU A 14 15.91 -7.26 -12.73
N PRO A 15 15.60 -6.66 -13.89
CA PRO A 15 14.27 -6.10 -14.19
C PRO A 15 13.20 -7.16 -14.45
N ASP A 16 13.44 -8.43 -14.11
CA ASP A 16 12.58 -9.57 -14.46
C ASP A 16 12.52 -10.67 -13.37
N ALA A 17 12.78 -10.31 -12.10
CA ALA A 17 12.50 -11.19 -10.96
C ALA A 17 11.01 -11.12 -10.61
N CYS A 18 10.22 -11.68 -11.52
CA CYS A 18 8.77 -11.82 -11.52
C CYS A 18 8.26 -12.33 -10.16
N CYS A 19 7.82 -11.41 -9.29
CA CYS A 19 6.84 -11.78 -8.28
C CYS A 19 5.64 -12.31 -9.05
N PRO A 20 5.22 -13.58 -8.90
CA PRO A 20 3.99 -14.01 -9.52
C PRO A 20 2.90 -13.05 -9.05
N GLY A 21 2.17 -12.49 -10.02
CA GLY A 21 0.92 -11.81 -9.70
C GLY A 21 0.07 -12.75 -8.86
N LEU A 22 -0.67 -12.21 -7.90
CA LEU A 22 -1.55 -12.98 -7.02
C LEU A 22 -2.52 -13.88 -7.82
N LEU A 23 -2.75 -13.53 -9.08
CA LEU A 23 -3.63 -14.19 -10.04
C LEU A 23 -2.92 -15.14 -11.02
N THR A 24 -1.59 -15.23 -11.02
CA THR A 24 -0.83 -16.01 -12.02
C THR A 24 -0.14 -17.24 -11.46
N ALA A 25 0.27 -17.25 -10.19
CA ALA A 25 0.81 -18.43 -9.53
C ALA A 25 0.57 -18.38 -8.01
N PRO A 26 0.63 -19.52 -7.30
CA PRO A 26 0.56 -19.56 -5.85
C PRO A 26 1.65 -18.71 -5.19
N LEU A 27 1.30 -18.05 -4.08
CA LEU A 27 2.24 -17.26 -3.29
C LEU A 27 2.99 -18.12 -2.29
N GLU A 28 4.28 -17.83 -2.12
CA GLU A 28 5.08 -18.33 -1.00
C GLU A 28 4.57 -17.74 0.33
N GLU A 29 4.80 -18.46 1.43
CA GLU A 29 4.30 -18.08 2.77
C GLU A 29 4.75 -16.68 3.20
N GLU A 30 6.03 -16.36 2.98
CA GLU A 30 6.60 -15.05 3.30
C GLU A 30 5.96 -13.93 2.47
N GLN A 31 5.78 -14.15 1.16
CA GLN A 31 5.18 -13.18 0.25
C GLN A 31 3.71 -12.92 0.61
N ALA A 32 2.97 -13.97 0.99
CA ALA A 32 1.60 -13.87 1.47
C ALA A 32 1.51 -13.10 2.80
N ALA A 33 2.44 -13.34 3.74
CA ALA A 33 2.49 -12.64 5.02
C ALA A 33 2.76 -11.14 4.84
N GLU A 34 3.67 -10.75 3.95
CA GLU A 34 3.94 -9.34 3.64
C GLU A 34 2.73 -8.65 2.99
N LEU A 35 2.10 -9.29 2.01
CA LEU A 35 0.89 -8.76 1.38
C LEU A 35 -0.27 -8.63 2.38
N ALA A 36 -0.43 -9.60 3.28
CA ALA A 36 -1.46 -9.57 4.30
C ALA A 36 -1.31 -8.37 5.24
N LYS A 37 -0.08 -7.95 5.59
CA LYS A 37 0.15 -6.73 6.39
C LYS A 37 -0.37 -5.49 5.68
N VAL A 38 -0.14 -5.39 4.38
CA VAL A 38 -0.53 -4.25 3.56
C VAL A 38 -2.04 -4.23 3.33
N PHE A 39 -2.62 -5.37 2.97
CA PHE A 39 -4.08 -5.50 2.85
C PHE A 39 -4.80 -5.25 4.18
N LYS A 40 -4.22 -5.65 5.30
CA LYS A 40 -4.75 -5.31 6.62
C LYS A 40 -4.73 -3.79 6.86
N ALA A 41 -3.69 -3.09 6.43
CA ALA A 41 -3.65 -1.63 6.49
C ALA A 41 -4.68 -0.99 5.53
N LEU A 42 -4.91 -1.55 4.35
CA LEU A 42 -5.91 -1.06 3.39
C LEU A 42 -7.35 -1.51 3.71
N GLY A 43 -7.56 -2.53 4.53
CA GLY A 43 -8.88 -3.11 4.82
C GLY A 43 -9.77 -2.28 5.76
N ASP A 44 -9.45 -1.01 5.99
CA ASP A 44 -10.17 -0.12 6.90
C ASP A 44 -10.61 1.15 6.17
N PRO A 45 -11.89 1.54 6.31
CA PRO A 45 -12.46 2.64 5.54
C PRO A 45 -11.82 4.00 5.88
N VAL A 46 -11.41 4.21 7.13
CA VAL A 46 -10.74 5.44 7.55
C VAL A 46 -9.36 5.52 6.92
N ARG A 47 -8.60 4.40 6.95
CA ARG A 47 -7.27 4.32 6.33
C ARG A 47 -7.30 4.51 4.83
N LEU A 48 -8.26 3.90 4.13
CA LEU A 48 -8.45 4.11 2.68
C LEU A 48 -8.74 5.57 2.35
N ARG A 49 -9.62 6.20 3.12
CA ARG A 49 -10.00 7.60 2.90
C ARG A 49 -8.82 8.54 3.19
N LEU A 50 -8.07 8.29 4.27
CA LEU A 50 -6.82 9.03 4.56
C LEU A 50 -5.80 8.89 3.43
N LEU A 51 -5.55 7.67 2.96
CA LEU A 51 -4.61 7.40 1.87
C LEU A 51 -5.04 8.11 0.59
N SER A 52 -6.33 8.04 0.23
CA SER A 52 -6.90 8.72 -0.93
C SER A 52 -6.74 10.25 -0.84
N MET A 53 -6.97 10.84 0.33
CA MET A 53 -6.77 12.28 0.55
C MET A 53 -5.31 12.70 0.41
N ILE A 54 -4.37 11.88 0.87
CA ILE A 54 -2.93 12.13 0.73
C ILE A 54 -2.51 12.00 -0.73
N ALA A 55 -2.89 10.90 -1.39
CA ALA A 55 -2.52 10.61 -2.77
C ALA A 55 -3.09 11.62 -3.78
N SER A 56 -4.26 12.22 -3.49
CA SER A 56 -4.92 13.18 -4.39
C SER A 56 -4.44 14.62 -4.22
N ARG A 57 -3.46 14.88 -3.33
CA ARG A 57 -3.02 16.24 -3.05
C ARG A 57 -2.04 16.73 -4.11
N ALA A 58 -2.38 17.83 -4.78
CA ALA A 58 -1.56 18.41 -5.85
C ALA A 58 -0.13 18.82 -5.44
N GLY A 59 0.12 19.05 -4.14
CA GLY A 59 1.44 19.44 -3.62
C GLY A 59 2.34 18.26 -3.20
N GLY A 60 1.89 17.01 -3.37
CA GLY A 60 2.65 15.82 -2.99
C GLY A 60 2.65 15.48 -1.49
N GLU A 61 2.32 16.43 -0.62
CA GLU A 61 2.24 16.22 0.83
C GLU A 61 1.03 16.94 1.48
N VAL A 62 0.62 16.47 2.65
CA VAL A 62 -0.54 16.96 3.40
C VAL A 62 -0.23 17.11 4.88
N CYS A 63 -0.57 18.26 5.47
CA CYS A 63 -0.50 18.44 6.91
C CYS A 63 -1.60 17.63 7.62
N VAL A 64 -1.28 17.02 8.77
CA VAL A 64 -2.25 16.30 9.61
C VAL A 64 -3.47 17.15 10.00
N CYS A 65 -3.29 18.46 10.11
CA CYS A 65 -4.35 19.41 10.44
C CYS A 65 -5.39 19.57 9.34
N ASP A 66 -5.00 19.29 8.09
CA ASP A 66 -5.92 19.32 6.96
C ASP A 66 -6.64 17.98 6.78
N LEU A 67 -6.09 16.89 7.34
CA LEU A 67 -6.69 15.56 7.30
C LEU A 67 -7.75 15.37 8.39
N THR A 68 -7.43 15.78 9.61
CA THR A 68 -8.26 15.51 10.80
C THR A 68 -9.71 16.00 10.68
N PRO A 69 -10.00 17.21 10.16
CA PRO A 69 -11.37 17.72 10.06
C PRO A 69 -12.32 16.91 9.16
N ALA A 70 -11.79 16.04 8.29
CA ALA A 70 -12.61 15.21 7.41
C ALA A 70 -13.26 14.00 8.11
N PHE A 71 -12.93 13.78 9.39
CA PHE A 71 -13.37 12.64 10.18
C PHE A 71 -13.95 13.11 11.52
N ASP A 72 -15.02 12.46 11.96
CA ASP A 72 -15.55 12.61 13.31
C ASP A 72 -14.81 11.68 14.28
N LEU A 73 -13.49 11.87 14.36
CA LEU A 73 -12.57 11.02 15.13
C LEU A 73 -11.58 11.88 15.92
N SER A 74 -11.12 11.34 17.04
CA SER A 74 -10.08 11.99 17.83
C SER A 74 -8.73 12.04 17.09
N GLN A 75 -7.93 13.06 17.38
CA GLN A 75 -6.57 13.17 16.84
C GLN A 75 -5.67 11.95 17.16
N PRO A 76 -5.73 11.35 18.38
CA PRO A 76 -5.02 10.10 18.66
C PRO A 76 -5.43 8.95 17.75
N THR A 77 -6.72 8.84 17.44
CA THR A 77 -7.25 7.82 16.52
C THR A 77 -6.71 8.02 15.11
N ILE A 78 -6.76 9.24 14.57
CA ILE A 78 -6.19 9.56 13.25
C ILE A 78 -4.68 9.29 13.21
N SER A 79 -3.95 9.68 14.24
CA SER A 79 -2.50 9.40 14.35
C SER A 79 -2.20 7.91 14.35
N HIS A 80 -3.05 7.09 14.99
CA HIS A 80 -2.93 5.64 14.97
C HIS A 80 -3.13 5.09 13.55
N HIS A 81 -4.16 5.53 12.83
CA HIS A 81 -4.40 5.13 11.44
C HIS A 81 -3.22 5.51 10.52
N LEU A 82 -2.68 6.72 10.66
CA LEU A 82 -1.52 7.18 9.90
C LEU A 82 -0.26 6.37 10.22
N LYS A 83 -0.06 5.98 11.49
CA LYS A 83 1.04 5.10 11.88
C LYS A 83 0.93 3.72 11.22
N LEU A 84 -0.26 3.14 11.17
CA LEU A 84 -0.47 1.83 10.52
C LEU A 84 -0.20 1.90 9.01
N LEU A 85 -0.62 2.99 8.35
CA LEU A 85 -0.30 3.22 6.94
C LEU A 85 1.21 3.36 6.69
N ARG A 86 1.93 4.08 7.58
CA ARG A 86 3.41 4.17 7.53
C ARG A 86 4.08 2.81 7.73
N GLN A 87 3.62 2.03 8.70
CA GLN A 87 4.16 0.70 8.97
C GLN A 87 3.95 -0.28 7.80
N ALA A 88 2.92 -0.05 6.98
CA ALA A 88 2.67 -0.79 5.76
C ALA A 88 3.45 -0.26 4.54
N GLY A 89 4.30 0.78 4.70
CA GLY A 89 5.09 1.36 3.63
C GLY A 89 4.28 2.13 2.58
N LEU A 90 3.04 2.51 2.88
CA LEU A 90 2.16 3.20 1.93
C LEU A 90 2.37 4.72 1.93
N ILE A 91 2.77 5.27 3.07
CA ILE A 91 3.01 6.70 3.25
C ILE A 91 4.26 6.89 4.10
N ASP A 92 4.83 8.08 4.03
CA ASP A 92 5.83 8.53 5.00
C ASP A 92 5.46 9.90 5.58
N CYS A 93 6.22 10.38 6.56
CA CYS A 93 5.97 11.67 7.16
C CYS A 93 7.21 12.41 7.63
N GLU A 94 7.11 13.73 7.66
CA GLU A 94 8.13 14.63 8.21
C GLU A 94 7.50 15.59 9.21
N ARG A 95 8.19 15.81 10.32
CA ARG A 95 7.81 16.85 11.28
C ARG A 95 8.52 18.15 10.94
N ARG A 96 7.75 19.20 10.67
CA ARG A 96 8.24 20.56 10.38
C ARG A 96 7.71 21.53 11.44
N GLY A 97 8.53 21.74 12.46
CA GLY A 97 8.16 22.51 13.66
C GLY A 97 7.09 21.80 14.48
N THR A 98 5.92 22.43 14.60
CA THR A 98 4.76 21.89 15.34
C THR A 98 3.94 20.91 14.51
N TRP A 99 4.05 20.97 13.17
CA TRP A 99 3.18 20.25 12.26
C TRP A 99 3.87 19.01 11.69
N VAL A 100 3.06 18.02 11.30
CA VAL A 100 3.51 16.80 10.64
C VAL A 100 2.85 16.71 9.27
N TYR A 101 3.68 16.50 8.26
CA TYR A 101 3.28 16.37 6.86
C TYR A 101 3.42 14.91 6.43
N TYR A 102 2.46 14.42 5.65
CA TYR A 102 2.41 13.06 5.14
C TYR A 102 2.37 13.08 3.62
N TRP A 103 3.05 12.11 2.98
CA TRP A 103 3.03 11.93 1.53
C TRP A 103 2.95 10.44 1.17
N LEU A 104 2.53 10.16 -0.06
CA LEU A 104 2.45 8.81 -0.60
C LEU A 104 3.85 8.26 -0.94
N LEU A 105 4.08 6.98 -0.71
CA LEU A 105 5.23 6.24 -1.25
C LEU A 105 4.78 5.45 -2.50
N PRO A 106 5.09 5.91 -3.73
CA PRO A 106 4.56 5.30 -4.96
C PRO A 106 4.98 3.85 -5.16
N GLU A 107 6.21 3.51 -4.74
CA GLU A 107 6.82 2.19 -4.90
C GLU A 107 5.89 1.06 -4.42
N MET A 108 5.25 1.23 -3.26
CA MET A 108 4.39 0.20 -2.71
C MET A 108 3.04 0.12 -3.42
N THR A 109 2.48 1.26 -3.85
CA THR A 109 1.24 1.26 -4.63
C THR A 109 1.43 0.67 -6.02
N ASP A 110 2.57 0.94 -6.67
CA ASP A 110 2.92 0.39 -7.98
C ASP A 110 3.12 -1.13 -7.89
N ARG A 111 3.79 -1.60 -6.83
CA ARG A 111 3.92 -3.04 -6.54
C ARG A 111 2.56 -3.72 -6.34
N LEU A 112 1.67 -3.11 -5.56
CA LEU A 112 0.32 -3.65 -5.36
C LEU A 112 -0.48 -3.72 -6.66
N ALA A 113 -0.38 -2.68 -7.50
CA ALA A 113 -1.02 -2.65 -8.81
C ALA A 113 -0.50 -3.79 -9.69
N GLY A 114 0.82 -4.01 -9.73
CA GLY A 114 1.42 -5.14 -10.46
C GLY A 114 0.92 -6.50 -9.97
N ILE A 115 0.86 -6.70 -8.66
CA ILE A 115 0.43 -7.97 -8.04
C ILE A 115 -1.05 -8.29 -8.32
N LEU A 116 -1.91 -7.27 -8.37
CA LEU A 116 -3.35 -7.41 -8.57
C LEU A 116 -3.77 -7.32 -10.05
N THR A 117 -2.86 -6.95 -10.94
CA THR A 117 -3.16 -6.84 -12.37
C THR A 117 -3.39 -8.24 -12.95
N ARG A 118 -4.58 -8.44 -13.52
CA ARG A 118 -4.87 -9.64 -14.31
C ARG A 118 -4.07 -9.58 -15.62
N PRO A 119 -3.31 -10.62 -15.99
CA PRO A 119 -2.72 -10.67 -17.33
C PRO A 119 -3.84 -10.64 -18.37
N ALA A 120 -3.77 -9.72 -19.32
CA ALA A 120 -4.73 -9.68 -20.42
C ALA A 120 -4.42 -10.84 -21.38
N GLY A 121 -5.21 -11.92 -21.36
CA GLY A 121 -5.16 -12.98 -22.38
C GLY A 121 -5.41 -14.40 -21.86
N GLU A 122 -6.69 -14.80 -21.82
CA GLU A 122 -7.29 -15.99 -22.46
C GLU A 122 -8.71 -16.09 -21.86
N PRO A 123 -9.80 -16.11 -22.65
CA PRO A 123 -11.13 -16.33 -22.10
C PRO A 123 -11.15 -17.67 -21.36
N LEU A 124 -11.80 -17.71 -20.19
CA LEU A 124 -12.19 -18.96 -19.55
C LEU A 124 -13.08 -19.70 -20.55
N THR A 125 -12.50 -20.63 -21.31
CA THR A 125 -13.24 -21.48 -22.23
C THR A 125 -14.29 -22.21 -21.41
N GLU A 126 -15.55 -21.91 -21.69
CA GLU A 126 -16.72 -22.60 -21.14
C GLU A 126 -16.52 -24.11 -21.35
N PRO A 127 -16.91 -24.95 -20.37
CA PRO A 127 -16.78 -26.39 -20.51
C PRO A 127 -17.59 -26.83 -21.73
N ALA A 128 -16.89 -27.48 -22.66
CA ALA A 128 -17.43 -28.02 -23.89
C ALA A 128 -18.74 -28.76 -23.64
N GLU A 129 -19.77 -28.40 -24.41
CA GLU A 129 -21.06 -29.05 -24.47
C GLU A 129 -20.88 -30.58 -24.58
N ALA A 130 -21.27 -31.29 -23.53
CA ALA A 130 -21.40 -32.73 -23.54
C ALA A 130 -22.56 -33.09 -24.49
N THR A 131 -22.22 -33.39 -25.73
CA THR A 131 -23.10 -34.10 -26.67
C THR A 131 -22.77 -35.59 -26.59
N ALA A 132 -23.64 -36.37 -25.94
CA ALA A 132 -23.87 -37.78 -26.21
C ALA A 132 -25.21 -38.21 -25.57
#